data_AF-A0A917BX88-F1
#
_entry.id   AF-A0A917BX88-F1
#
_cell.length_a   1.000
_cell.length_b   1.000
_cell.length_c   1.000
_cell.angle_alpha   90.00
_cell.angle_beta   90.00
_cell.angle_gamma   90.00
#
_symmetry.space_group_name_H-M   'P 1'
#
loop_
_entity.id
_entity.type
_entity.pdbx_description
1 polymer ?
#
loop_
_entity_poly.entity_id
_entity_poly.type
_entity_poly.pdbx_seq_one_letter_code
_entity_poly.pdbx_strand_id
1 'polypeptide(L)'
;MSSIVKTNKFTQALSDCIRSNPKFKAGQSYADLSMWTRLCVGLSDTEIFSMLPIALRNVWADEEIHPLLQERGAIGTGRFNVQSLAATLVCFRRTETQNSEVRVLQSQLAHLSHEFNSLSFSVFDILKRLDRLEAENVTLKQALNIGGLSDDPAGLPKTETQQISIRSDQDAVTKYVL
;
A
#
# COMPACT_ATOMS: atom_id res chain seq x y z
N MET A 1 -11.08 -23.90 18.83
CA MET A 1 -12.40 -23.33 19.21
C MET A 1 -13.48 -24.04 18.39
N SER A 2 -14.51 -24.64 19.00
CA SER A 2 -15.51 -25.43 18.25
C SER A 2 -16.40 -24.53 17.36
N SER A 3 -16.89 -25.09 16.24
CA SER A 3 -17.81 -24.41 15.30
C SER A 3 -19.06 -23.87 16.00
N ILE A 4 -19.60 -24.64 16.96
CA ILE A 4 -20.76 -24.25 17.76
C ILE A 4 -20.50 -22.96 18.55
N VAL A 5 -19.32 -22.84 19.18
CA VAL A 5 -18.96 -21.64 19.96
C VAL A 5 -18.86 -20.42 19.05
N LYS A 6 -18.31 -20.56 17.84
CA LYS A 6 -18.24 -19.46 16.86
C LYS A 6 -19.63 -19.04 16.40
N THR A 7 -20.52 -19.99 16.09
CA THR A 7 -21.91 -19.70 15.68
C THR A 7 -22.68 -18.99 16.77
N ASN A 8 -22.55 -19.41 18.02
CA ASN A 8 -23.23 -18.73 19.13
C ASN A 8 -22.72 -17.30 19.32
N LYS A 9 -21.41 -17.08 19.25
CA LYS A 9 -20.84 -15.71 19.31
C LYS A 9 -21.31 -14.83 18.16
N PHE A 10 -21.34 -15.37 16.95
CA PHE A 10 -21.81 -14.65 15.77
C PHE A 10 -23.30 -14.32 15.86
N THR A 11 -24.11 -15.27 16.34
CA THR A 11 -25.54 -15.08 16.63
C THR A 11 -25.73 -13.94 17.63
N GLN A 12 -25.00 -13.96 18.74
CA GLN A 12 -25.05 -12.91 19.76
C GLN A 12 -24.67 -11.54 19.19
N ALA A 13 -23.56 -11.47 18.44
CA ALA A 13 -23.11 -10.22 17.83
C ALA A 13 -24.14 -9.66 16.82
N LEU A 14 -24.80 -10.54 16.06
CA LEU A 14 -25.87 -10.16 15.15
C LEU A 14 -27.08 -9.62 15.92
N SER A 15 -27.50 -10.31 16.98
CA SER A 15 -28.59 -9.87 17.87
C SER A 15 -28.30 -8.49 18.47
N ASP A 16 -27.10 -8.29 18.99
CA ASP A 16 -26.69 -7.03 19.61
C ASP A 16 -26.63 -5.89 18.57
N CYS A 17 -26.20 -6.20 17.33
CA CYS A 17 -26.22 -5.24 16.22
C CYS A 17 -27.65 -4.82 15.86
N ILE A 18 -28.60 -5.77 15.82
CA ILE A 18 -30.01 -5.45 15.56
C ILE A 18 -30.57 -4.59 16.68
N ARG A 19 -30.32 -4.94 17.95
CA ARG A 19 -30.79 -4.15 19.10
C ARG A 19 -30.22 -2.72 19.09
N SER A 20 -28.93 -2.57 18.82
CA SER A 20 -28.24 -1.27 18.91
C SER A 20 -28.43 -0.37 17.68
N ASN A 21 -28.67 -0.94 16.48
CA ASN A 21 -28.74 -0.16 15.26
C ASN A 21 -30.14 -0.16 14.64
N PRO A 22 -30.91 0.94 14.78
CA PRO A 22 -32.27 1.03 14.24
C PRO A 22 -32.34 1.03 12.71
N LYS A 23 -31.22 1.25 12.02
CA LYS A 23 -31.14 1.30 10.55
C LYS A 23 -30.89 -0.05 9.90
N PHE A 24 -30.67 -1.12 10.68
CA PHE A 24 -30.41 -2.45 10.12
C PHE A 24 -31.61 -2.92 9.29
N LYS A 25 -31.43 -2.96 7.96
CA LYS A 25 -32.37 -3.57 7.02
C LYS A 25 -31.67 -4.79 6.44
N ALA A 26 -32.35 -5.92 6.33
CA ALA A 26 -31.74 -7.21 6.02
C ALA A 26 -31.17 -7.35 4.58
N GLY A 27 -30.15 -6.55 4.22
CA GLY A 27 -29.21 -6.83 3.12
C GLY A 27 -29.45 -6.11 1.79
N GLN A 28 -29.90 -4.85 1.77
CA GLN A 28 -30.15 -4.15 0.50
C GLN A 28 -29.39 -2.83 0.30
N SER A 29 -28.71 -2.30 1.32
CA SER A 29 -27.91 -1.08 1.20
C SER A 29 -26.40 -1.32 1.40
N TYR A 30 -25.59 -0.40 0.88
CA TYR A 30 -24.14 -0.37 1.17
C TYR A 30 -23.85 -0.33 2.68
N ALA A 31 -24.65 0.42 3.44
CA ALA A 31 -24.53 0.49 4.90
C ALA A 31 -24.77 -0.87 5.55
N ASP A 32 -25.74 -1.65 5.05
CA ASP A 32 -26.00 -3.01 5.53
C ASP A 32 -24.82 -3.92 5.20
N LEU A 33 -24.29 -3.87 3.97
CA LEU A 33 -23.12 -4.67 3.57
C LEU A 33 -21.90 -4.35 4.43
N SER A 34 -21.65 -3.07 4.74
CA SER A 34 -20.56 -2.67 5.65
C SER A 34 -20.77 -3.18 7.08
N MET A 35 -22.01 -3.18 7.59
CA MET A 35 -22.32 -3.77 8.90
C MET A 35 -22.11 -5.29 8.91
N TRP A 36 -22.59 -5.99 7.88
CA TRP A 36 -22.39 -7.43 7.73
C TRP A 36 -20.92 -7.80 7.60
N THR A 37 -20.14 -7.05 6.82
CA THR A 37 -18.68 -7.24 6.73
C THR A 37 -18.01 -7.12 8.10
N ARG A 38 -18.41 -6.13 8.92
CA ARG A 38 -17.89 -5.96 10.29
C ARG A 38 -18.27 -7.13 11.20
N LEU A 39 -19.49 -7.65 11.11
CA LEU A 39 -19.93 -8.82 11.88
C LEU A 39 -19.16 -10.09 11.47
N CYS A 40 -18.77 -10.20 10.21
CA CYS A 40 -18.02 -11.33 9.67
C CYS A 40 -16.49 -11.17 9.78
N VAL A 41 -15.99 -10.16 10.50
CA VAL A 41 -14.54 -9.98 10.71
C VAL A 41 -13.95 -11.23 11.39
N GLY A 42 -12.85 -11.72 10.83
CA GLY A 42 -12.17 -12.92 11.33
C GLY A 42 -12.84 -14.24 10.95
N LEU A 43 -13.93 -14.22 10.18
CA LEU A 43 -14.50 -15.42 9.55
C LEU A 43 -13.93 -15.61 8.15
N SER A 44 -13.61 -16.85 7.81
CA SER A 44 -13.30 -17.28 6.44
C SER A 44 -14.57 -17.34 5.57
N ASP A 45 -14.41 -17.35 4.25
CA ASP A 45 -15.52 -17.44 3.30
C ASP A 45 -16.40 -18.68 3.60
N THR A 46 -15.78 -19.84 3.85
CA THR A 46 -16.48 -21.09 4.20
C THR A 46 -17.25 -20.98 5.52
N GLU A 47 -16.69 -20.31 6.52
CA GLU A 47 -17.37 -20.06 7.79
C GLU A 47 -18.59 -19.15 7.59
N ILE A 48 -18.50 -18.12 6.74
CA ILE A 48 -19.65 -17.27 6.40
C ILE A 48 -20.77 -18.10 5.79
N PHE A 49 -20.48 -18.93 4.78
CA PHE A 49 -21.50 -19.76 4.12
C PHE A 49 -22.16 -20.78 5.05
N SER A 50 -21.42 -21.31 6.02
CA SER A 50 -21.92 -22.34 6.95
C SER A 50 -22.62 -21.77 8.18
N MET A 51 -22.12 -20.66 8.73
CA MET A 51 -22.64 -20.07 9.98
C MET A 51 -23.80 -19.11 9.74
N LEU A 52 -23.78 -18.33 8.66
CA LEU A 52 -24.76 -17.28 8.39
C LEU A 52 -26.22 -17.80 8.37
N PRO A 53 -26.54 -18.94 7.72
CA PRO A 53 -27.89 -19.48 7.76
C PRO A 53 -28.34 -19.89 9.16
N ILE A 54 -27.42 -20.44 9.97
CA ILE A 54 -27.74 -20.91 11.33
C ILE A 54 -27.98 -19.72 12.24
N ALA A 55 -27.12 -18.70 12.18
CA ALA A 55 -27.26 -17.50 13.00
C ALA A 55 -28.53 -16.73 12.65
N LEU A 56 -28.83 -16.51 11.36
CA LEU A 56 -30.08 -15.87 10.95
C LEU A 56 -31.31 -16.61 11.44
N ARG A 57 -31.32 -17.95 11.34
CA ARG A 57 -32.41 -18.77 11.86
C ARG A 57 -32.58 -18.60 13.37
N ASN A 58 -31.48 -18.61 14.13
CA ASN A 58 -31.53 -18.45 15.57
C ASN A 58 -32.03 -17.07 15.98
N VAL A 59 -31.57 -16.01 15.30
CA VAL A 59 -32.03 -14.63 15.53
C VAL A 59 -33.51 -14.45 15.17
N TRP A 60 -33.99 -15.10 14.10
CA TRP A 60 -35.40 -15.03 13.70
C TRP A 60 -36.32 -15.80 14.65
N ALA A 61 -35.78 -16.81 15.35
CA ALA A 61 -36.49 -17.57 16.37
C ALA A 61 -36.45 -16.89 17.75
N ASP A 62 -35.66 -15.81 17.93
CA ASP A 62 -35.59 -15.06 19.17
C ASP A 62 -36.82 -14.16 19.31
N GLU A 63 -37.66 -14.45 20.31
CA GLU A 63 -38.92 -13.75 20.58
C GLU A 63 -38.73 -12.27 20.88
N GLU A 64 -37.57 -11.85 21.41
CA GLU A 64 -37.29 -10.43 21.69
C GLU A 64 -36.91 -9.66 20.42
N ILE A 65 -36.28 -10.33 19.46
CA ILE A 65 -35.71 -9.68 18.27
C ILE A 65 -36.70 -9.72 17.10
N HIS A 66 -37.52 -10.75 17.04
CA HIS A 66 -38.51 -10.92 15.98
C HIS A 66 -39.43 -9.70 15.78
N PRO A 67 -39.97 -9.03 16.83
CA PRO A 67 -40.75 -7.81 16.68
C PRO A 67 -39.94 -6.64 16.10
N LEU A 68 -38.68 -6.47 16.51
CA LEU A 68 -37.80 -5.40 16.01
C LEU A 68 -37.52 -5.58 14.52
N LEU A 69 -37.34 -6.82 14.08
CA LEU A 69 -37.16 -7.16 12.67
C LEU A 69 -38.43 -6.88 11.87
N GLN A 70 -39.60 -7.25 12.39
CA GLN A 70 -40.88 -6.95 11.75
C GLN A 70 -41.14 -5.45 11.62
N GLU A 71 -40.90 -4.67 12.68
CA GLU A 71 -41.04 -3.20 12.68
C GLU A 71 -40.14 -2.55 11.59
N ARG A 72 -38.96 -3.14 11.37
CA ARG A 72 -38.00 -2.67 10.35
C ARG A 72 -38.28 -3.21 8.95
N GLY A 73 -39.37 -3.95 8.77
CA GLY A 73 -39.76 -4.55 7.49
C GLY A 73 -38.81 -5.66 7.03
N ALA A 74 -38.08 -6.29 7.95
CA ALA A 74 -37.23 -7.42 7.63
C ALA A 74 -38.10 -8.66 7.38
N ILE A 75 -38.03 -9.19 6.17
CA ILE A 75 -38.72 -10.42 5.78
C ILE A 75 -37.78 -11.59 6.05
N GLY A 76 -38.35 -12.73 6.48
CA GLY A 76 -37.61 -13.99 6.55
C GLY A 76 -36.83 -14.27 5.26
N THR A 77 -35.52 -14.39 5.37
CA THR A 77 -34.67 -14.70 4.23
C THR A 77 -34.73 -16.19 3.92
N GLY A 78 -35.26 -16.55 2.76
CA GLY A 78 -35.18 -17.91 2.24
C GLY A 78 -33.73 -18.34 1.99
N ARG A 79 -33.51 -19.65 1.85
CA ARG A 79 -32.17 -20.25 1.64
C ARG A 79 -31.37 -19.57 0.53
N PHE A 80 -32.00 -19.27 -0.61
CA PHE A 80 -31.37 -18.58 -1.72
C PHE A 80 -30.90 -17.17 -1.35
N ASN A 81 -31.72 -16.40 -0.65
CA ASN A 81 -31.37 -15.05 -0.22
C ASN A 81 -30.15 -15.06 0.72
N VAL A 82 -30.07 -16.05 1.61
CA VAL A 82 -28.92 -16.19 2.51
C VAL A 82 -27.64 -16.54 1.74
N GLN A 83 -27.73 -17.42 0.75
CA GLN A 83 -26.58 -17.75 -0.10
C GLN A 83 -26.13 -16.57 -0.96
N SER A 84 -27.07 -15.82 -1.56
CA SER A 84 -26.79 -14.60 -2.30
C SER A 84 -26.16 -13.53 -1.41
N LEU A 85 -26.64 -13.37 -0.17
CA LEU A 85 -26.05 -12.47 0.81
C LEU A 85 -24.61 -12.90 1.13
N ALA A 86 -24.38 -14.18 1.46
CA ALA A 86 -23.03 -14.69 1.73
C ALA A 86 -22.07 -14.46 0.55
N ALA A 87 -22.51 -14.74 -0.68
CA ALA A 87 -21.72 -14.49 -1.88
C ALA A 87 -21.42 -12.99 -2.07
N THR A 88 -22.43 -12.13 -1.88
CA THR A 88 -22.28 -10.67 -1.99
C THR A 88 -21.29 -10.15 -0.96
N LEU A 89 -21.33 -10.66 0.28
CA LEU A 89 -20.40 -10.27 1.34
C LEU A 89 -18.96 -10.67 1.03
N VAL A 90 -18.76 -11.88 0.52
CA VAL A 90 -17.42 -12.34 0.11
C VAL A 90 -16.86 -11.48 -1.02
N CYS A 91 -17.67 -11.20 -2.06
CA CYS A 91 -17.26 -10.32 -3.15
C CYS A 91 -16.94 -8.91 -2.65
N PHE A 92 -17.81 -8.33 -1.81
CA PHE A 92 -17.63 -7.01 -1.24
C PHE A 92 -16.33 -6.89 -0.44
N ARG A 93 -16.04 -7.87 0.43
CA ARG A 93 -14.78 -7.93 1.20
C ARG A 93 -13.56 -7.97 0.28
N ARG A 94 -13.59 -8.80 -0.77
CA ARG A 94 -12.48 -8.89 -1.73
C ARG A 94 -12.25 -7.56 -2.44
N THR A 95 -13.32 -6.88 -2.86
CA THR A 95 -13.23 -5.56 -3.49
C THR A 95 -12.67 -4.50 -2.54
N GLU A 96 -13.06 -4.49 -1.26
CA GLU A 96 -12.48 -3.58 -0.27
C GLU A 96 -10.97 -3.80 -0.10
N THR A 97 -10.54 -5.07 0.02
CA THR A 97 -9.12 -5.40 0.12
C THR A 97 -8.36 -4.95 -1.12
N GLN A 98 -8.84 -5.29 -2.32
CA GLN A 98 -8.23 -4.88 -3.58
C GLN A 98 -8.11 -3.36 -3.70
N ASN A 99 -9.17 -2.62 -3.35
CA ASN A 99 -9.13 -1.16 -3.37
C ASN A 99 -8.10 -0.59 -2.40
N SER A 100 -7.91 -1.21 -1.23
CA SER A 100 -6.89 -0.80 -0.28
C SER A 100 -5.47 -1.05 -0.81
N GLU A 101 -5.23 -2.20 -1.44
CA GLU A 101 -3.95 -2.53 -2.07
C GLU A 101 -3.62 -1.57 -3.22
N VAL A 102 -4.60 -1.28 -4.08
CA VAL A 102 -4.45 -0.31 -5.17
C VAL A 102 -4.06 1.07 -4.63
N ARG A 103 -4.68 1.53 -3.54
CA ARG A 103 -4.32 2.82 -2.92
C ARG A 103 -2.89 2.83 -2.39
N VAL A 104 -2.43 1.73 -1.79
CA VAL A 104 -1.05 1.60 -1.31
C VAL A 104 -0.07 1.66 -2.50
N LEU A 105 -0.33 0.90 -3.55
CA LEU A 105 0.50 0.89 -4.77
C LEU A 105 0.54 2.27 -5.44
N GLN A 106 -0.58 2.98 -5.51
CA GLN A 106 -0.64 4.35 -6.02
C GLN A 106 0.23 5.31 -5.19
N SER A 107 0.19 5.18 -3.86
CA SER A 107 1.05 5.98 -2.97
C SER A 107 2.53 5.68 -3.16
N GLN A 108 2.91 4.42 -3.31
CA GLN A 108 4.30 4.02 -3.57
C GLN A 108 4.78 4.51 -4.94
N LEU A 109 3.94 4.42 -5.97
CA LEU A 109 4.24 4.93 -7.30
C LEU A 109 4.46 6.46 -7.28
N ALA A 110 3.62 7.20 -6.57
CA ALA A 110 3.77 8.64 -6.42
C ALA A 110 5.09 9.01 -5.72
N HIS A 111 5.47 8.25 -4.68
CA HIS A 111 6.73 8.43 -3.97
C HIS A 111 7.95 8.17 -4.88
N LEU A 112 7.97 7.03 -5.58
CA LEU A 112 9.03 6.69 -6.52
C LEU A 112 9.14 7.70 -7.68
N SER A 113 8.01 8.19 -8.18
CA SER A 113 7.99 9.23 -9.22
C SER A 113 8.62 10.53 -8.72
N HIS A 114 8.36 10.90 -7.46
CA HIS A 114 8.99 12.06 -6.84
C HIS A 114 10.50 11.88 -6.68
N GLU A 115 10.96 10.73 -6.18
CA GLU A 115 12.39 10.42 -6.04
C GLU A 115 13.11 10.42 -7.39
N PHE A 116 12.50 9.81 -8.42
CA PHE A 116 13.04 9.80 -9.78
C PHE A 116 13.20 11.21 -10.35
N ASN A 117 12.20 12.07 -10.16
CA ASN A 117 12.27 13.46 -10.62
C ASN A 117 13.38 14.22 -9.86
N SER A 118 13.49 14.05 -8.55
CA SER A 118 14.54 14.67 -7.74
C SER A 118 15.95 14.22 -8.17
N LEU A 119 16.11 12.93 -8.44
CA LEU A 119 17.37 12.39 -8.95
C LEU A 119 17.70 12.96 -10.33
N SER A 120 16.70 13.04 -11.22
CA SER A 120 16.87 13.61 -12.55
C SER A 120 17.37 15.07 -12.47
N PHE A 121 16.78 15.90 -11.61
CA PHE A 121 17.28 17.26 -11.37
C PHE A 121 18.73 17.27 -10.87
N SER A 122 19.05 16.38 -9.93
CA SER A 122 20.42 16.27 -9.39
C SER A 122 21.42 15.88 -10.48
N VAL A 123 21.07 14.96 -11.37
CA VAL A 123 21.89 14.56 -12.52
C VAL A 123 22.08 15.74 -13.48
N PHE A 124 21.02 16.49 -13.79
CA PHE A 124 21.14 17.68 -14.63
C PHE A 124 22.09 18.73 -14.03
N ASP A 125 22.03 18.96 -12.72
CA ASP A 125 22.93 19.89 -12.05
C ASP A 125 24.40 19.41 -12.07
N ILE A 126 24.62 18.10 -11.90
CA ILE A 126 25.96 17.49 -12.00
C ILE A 126 26.51 17.66 -13.41
N LEU A 127 25.72 17.35 -14.45
CA LEU A 127 26.14 17.51 -15.85
C LEU A 127 26.50 18.96 -16.16
N LYS A 128 25.67 19.92 -15.75
CA LYS A 128 25.94 21.35 -15.92
C LYS A 128 27.22 21.81 -15.21
N ARG A 129 27.53 21.22 -14.05
CA ARG A 129 28.78 21.50 -13.32
C ARG A 129 29.99 20.88 -14.03
N LEU A 130 29.84 19.68 -14.60
CA LEU A 130 30.87 19.02 -15.39
C LEU A 130 31.24 19.88 -16.61
N ASP A 131 30.26 20.35 -17.38
CA ASP A 131 30.47 21.20 -18.56
C ASP A 131 31.27 22.48 -18.21
N ARG A 132 30.96 23.10 -17.06
CA ARG A 132 31.69 24.27 -16.57
C ARG A 132 33.15 23.95 -16.24
N LEU A 133 33.38 22.85 -15.52
CA LEU A 133 34.72 22.41 -15.16
C LEU A 133 35.55 22.03 -16.39
N GLU A 134 34.93 21.41 -17.40
CA GLU A 134 35.58 21.11 -18.68
C GLU A 134 35.98 22.40 -19.42
N ALA A 135 35.09 23.39 -19.49
CA ALA A 135 35.39 24.70 -20.08
C ALA A 135 36.53 25.44 -19.36
N GLU A 136 36.53 25.42 -18.02
CA GLU A 136 37.62 25.97 -17.21
C GLU A 136 38.94 25.22 -17.47
N ASN A 137 38.91 23.89 -17.57
CA ASN A 137 40.09 23.07 -17.84
C ASN A 137 40.70 23.38 -19.21
N VAL A 138 39.87 23.55 -20.24
CA VAL A 138 40.31 23.97 -21.58
C VAL A 138 40.99 25.34 -21.52
N THR A 139 40.39 26.29 -20.79
CA THR A 139 40.93 27.65 -20.65
C THR A 139 42.29 27.64 -19.93
N LEU A 140 42.42 26.88 -18.85
CA LEU A 140 43.68 26.71 -18.12
C LEU A 140 44.78 26.07 -18.97
N LYS A 141 44.45 25.04 -19.75
CA LYS A 141 45.39 24.41 -20.70
C LYS A 141 45.88 25.39 -21.77
N GLN A 142 44.98 26.23 -22.30
CA GLN A 142 45.35 27.27 -23.27
C GLN A 142 46.25 28.33 -22.62
N ALA A 143 45.95 28.78 -21.41
CA ALA A 143 46.79 29.72 -20.67
C ALA A 143 48.20 29.16 -20.38
N LEU A 144 48.30 27.87 -20.03
CA LEU A 144 49.59 27.20 -19.83
C LEU A 144 50.42 27.13 -21.13
N ASN A 145 49.77 26.87 -22.27
CA ASN A 145 50.44 26.88 -23.57
C ASN A 145 50.88 28.30 -24.01
N ILE A 146 50.16 29.34 -23.60
CA ILE A 146 50.52 30.74 -23.88
C ILE A 146 51.64 31.23 -22.94
N GLY A 147 51.69 30.72 -21.70
CA GLY A 147 52.77 30.99 -20.74
C GLY A 147 54.08 30.22 -21.01
N GLY A 148 54.10 29.34 -22.02
CA GLY A 148 55.24 28.52 -22.42
C GLY A 148 56.15 29.10 -23.51
N LEU A 149 56.10 30.42 -23.74
CA LEU A 149 57.01 31.14 -24.66
C LEU A 149 57.85 32.16 -23.87
N SER A 150 58.80 31.65 -23.09
CA SER A 150 60.07 32.34 -22.85
C SER A 150 61.16 31.29 -22.80
N ASP A 151 61.94 31.20 -23.88
CA ASP A 151 63.21 30.49 -23.94
C ASP A 151 64.14 31.05 -22.85
N ASP A 152 64.32 30.31 -21.76
CA ASP A 152 65.49 30.45 -20.90
C ASP A 152 65.72 29.13 -20.12
N PRO A 153 66.78 28.35 -20.42
CA PRO A 153 67.08 27.12 -19.72
C PRO A 153 67.88 27.45 -18.46
N ALA A 154 67.23 28.03 -17.46
CA ALA A 154 67.86 28.30 -16.17
C ALA A 154 66.91 28.00 -15.00
N GLY A 155 67.08 26.81 -14.43
CA GLY A 155 66.78 26.51 -13.02
C GLY A 155 65.30 26.55 -12.62
N LEU A 156 64.59 25.42 -12.80
CA LEU A 156 63.40 25.14 -12.01
C LEU A 156 63.78 24.21 -10.83
N PRO A 157 63.42 24.55 -9.58
CA PRO A 157 63.65 23.68 -8.44
C PRO A 157 62.75 22.45 -8.56
N LYS A 158 63.30 21.29 -8.19
CA LYS A 158 62.58 20.01 -8.13
C LYS A 158 61.41 20.13 -7.14
N THR A 159 60.19 20.34 -7.64
CA THR A 159 58.98 20.04 -6.87
C THR A 159 58.65 18.57 -7.01
N GLU A 160 58.77 17.85 -5.90
CA GLU A 160 58.40 16.44 -5.75
C GLU A 160 56.95 16.22 -6.20
N THR A 161 56.78 15.37 -7.20
CA THR A 161 55.48 14.83 -7.57
C THR A 161 54.99 13.94 -6.42
N GLN A 162 54.12 14.46 -5.56
CA GLN A 162 53.36 13.60 -4.65
C GLN A 162 52.43 12.74 -5.50
N GLN A 163 52.79 11.45 -5.57
CA GLN A 163 52.02 10.41 -6.21
C GLN A 163 50.74 10.18 -5.39
N ILE A 164 49.65 10.84 -5.77
CA ILE A 164 48.33 10.53 -5.20
C ILE A 164 47.95 9.15 -5.75
N SER A 165 48.08 8.13 -4.91
CA SER A 165 47.58 6.78 -5.18
C SER A 165 46.05 6.83 -5.20
N ILE A 166 45.47 6.87 -6.39
CA ILE A 166 44.03 6.64 -6.56
C ILE A 166 43.82 5.13 -6.42
N ARG A 167 43.45 4.67 -5.22
CA ARG A 167 42.84 3.36 -5.07
C ARG A 167 41.45 3.41 -5.70
N SER A 168 41.26 2.58 -6.71
CA SER A 168 39.98 2.28 -7.34
C SER A 168 39.10 1.53 -6.33
N ASP A 169 38.17 2.22 -5.69
CA ASP A 169 37.07 1.57 -4.97
C ASP A 169 36.06 1.03 -6.00
N GLN A 170 36.35 -0.16 -6.51
CA GLN A 170 35.49 -0.91 -7.44
C GLN A 170 34.49 -1.85 -6.72
N ASP A 171 34.40 -1.82 -5.38
CA ASP A 171 33.67 -2.83 -4.60
C ASP A 171 32.30 -2.38 -4.02
N ALA A 172 31.73 -1.24 -4.44
CA ALA A 172 30.46 -0.76 -3.88
C ALA A 172 29.18 -1.16 -4.65
N VAL A 173 29.26 -1.94 -5.74
CA VAL A 173 28.10 -2.20 -6.65
C VAL A 173 27.54 -3.64 -6.55
N THR A 174 27.77 -4.35 -5.45
CA THR A 174 27.27 -5.75 -5.32
C THR A 174 26.57 -6.03 -3.99
N LYS A 175 25.62 -5.18 -3.57
CA LYS A 175 24.75 -5.54 -2.43
C LYS A 175 23.26 -5.24 -2.56
N TYR A 176 22.77 -4.94 -3.75
CA TYR A 176 21.33 -4.84 -4.02
C TYR A 176 20.92 -5.57 -5.29
N VAL A 177 21.32 -6.84 -5.40
CA VAL A 177 20.61 -7.81 -6.25
C VAL A 177 20.62 -9.15 -5.52
N LEU A 178 19.42 -9.56 -5.10
CA LEU A 178 18.91 -10.83 -4.54
C LEU A 178 18.26 -10.67 -3.16
#